data_AF-A0A2E3EHX3-F1
#
_entry.id   AF-A0A2E3EHX3-F1
#
_cell.length_a   1.000
_cell.length_b   1.000
_cell.length_c   1.000
_cell.angle_alpha   90.00
_cell.angle_beta   90.00
_cell.angle_gamma   90.00
#
_symmetry.space_group_name_H-M   'P 1'
#
loop_
_entity.id
_entity.type
_entity.pdbx_description
1 polymer ?
#
loop_
_entity_poly.entity_id
_entity_poly.type
_entity_poly.pdbx_seq_one_letter_code
_entity_poly.pdbx_strand_id
1 'polypeptide(L)'
;MSILLAALANEAIAGSSADDILSRTYAKIASEARAEVAGMAQEGAQAKDLRRAGLDAVLRQLKDPDSAKFRDVRLVDHPAGGRVVCGEVNARNSYGGYVGFARFVAGPSLAFFEVRKADRQQEKVLNAGLDEACGAG
;
A
#
# COMPACT_ATOMS: atom_id res chain seq x y z
N MET A 1 -21.67 -10.47 -23.33
CA MET A 1 -22.76 -9.92 -22.49
C MET A 1 -23.72 -11.06 -22.23
N SER A 2 -24.08 -11.30 -20.97
CA SER A 2 -24.88 -12.44 -20.45
C SER A 2 -24.09 -13.66 -19.96
N ILE A 3 -24.00 -13.72 -18.62
CA ILE A 3 -24.02 -14.85 -17.65
C ILE A 3 -23.30 -14.41 -16.34
N LEU A 4 -22.49 -13.34 -16.36
CA LEU A 4 -21.75 -12.88 -15.18
C LEU A 4 -22.51 -11.97 -14.20
N LEU A 5 -23.85 -11.83 -14.33
CA LEU A 5 -24.65 -10.98 -13.44
C LEU A 5 -25.43 -11.73 -12.35
N ALA A 6 -25.33 -13.06 -12.27
CA ALA A 6 -26.11 -13.86 -11.31
C ALA A 6 -25.29 -14.44 -10.13
N ALA A 7 -23.97 -14.26 -10.08
CA ALA A 7 -23.11 -14.87 -9.05
C ALA A 7 -22.67 -13.93 -7.91
N LEU A 8 -23.22 -12.72 -7.80
CA LEU A 8 -22.89 -11.78 -6.70
C LEU A 8 -24.09 -11.32 -5.86
N ALA A 9 -25.29 -11.88 -6.06
CA ALA A 9 -26.48 -11.47 -5.33
C ALA A 9 -27.13 -12.57 -4.46
N ASN A 10 -26.58 -13.78 -4.42
CA ASN A 10 -27.26 -14.90 -3.75
C ASN A 10 -26.30 -15.66 -2.84
N GLU A 11 -26.05 -15.08 -1.65
CA GLU A 11 -25.78 -15.74 -0.35
C GLU A 11 -25.21 -14.71 0.66
N ALA A 12 -26.01 -13.75 1.16
CA ALA A 12 -25.69 -12.99 2.40
C ALA A 12 -26.74 -11.96 2.90
N ILE A 13 -27.91 -11.78 2.28
CA ILE A 13 -28.81 -10.67 2.66
C ILE A 13 -29.82 -11.04 3.78
N ALA A 14 -29.98 -12.33 4.09
CA ALA A 14 -30.86 -12.76 5.18
C ALA A 14 -30.12 -12.72 6.54
N GLY A 15 -30.07 -11.56 7.20
CA GLY A 15 -29.77 -11.46 8.63
C GLY A 15 -28.51 -10.70 9.08
N SER A 16 -27.74 -10.09 8.17
CA SER A 16 -26.60 -9.23 8.55
C SER A 16 -27.05 -7.76 8.74
N SER A 17 -26.58 -7.10 9.80
CA SER A 17 -26.79 -5.66 9.98
C SER A 17 -25.90 -4.86 9.02
N ALA A 18 -26.25 -3.59 8.76
CA ALA A 18 -25.42 -2.70 7.93
C ALA A 18 -23.97 -2.60 8.44
N ASP A 19 -23.78 -2.65 9.76
CA ASP A 19 -22.46 -2.64 10.40
C ASP A 19 -21.66 -3.93 10.12
N ASP A 20 -22.32 -5.10 10.08
CA ASP A 20 -21.67 -6.37 9.73
C ASP A 20 -21.21 -6.37 8.26
N ILE A 21 -22.05 -5.85 7.36
CA ILE A 21 -21.71 -5.70 5.94
C ILE A 21 -20.51 -4.78 5.76
N LEU A 22 -20.49 -3.63 6.45
CA LEU A 22 -19.39 -2.67 6.38
C LEU A 22 -18.08 -3.29 6.90
N SER A 23 -18.14 -3.99 8.03
CA SER A 23 -16.98 -4.65 8.64
C SER A 23 -16.37 -5.71 7.71
N ARG A 24 -17.18 -6.58 7.12
CA ARG A 24 -16.73 -7.59 6.15
C ARG A 24 -16.13 -6.96 4.90
N THR A 25 -16.72 -5.87 4.42
CA THR A 25 -16.21 -5.11 3.28
C THR A 25 -14.82 -4.55 3.57
N TYR A 26 -14.63 -3.93 4.74
CA TYR A 26 -13.32 -3.44 5.16
C TYR A 26 -12.28 -4.54 5.35
N ALA A 27 -12.66 -5.69 5.90
CA ALA A 27 -11.77 -6.83 6.02
C ALA A 27 -11.27 -7.31 4.64
N LYS A 28 -12.16 -7.34 3.65
CA LYS A 28 -11.82 -7.72 2.27
C LYS A 28 -10.85 -6.71 1.63
N ILE A 29 -11.13 -5.41 1.74
CA ILE A 29 -10.22 -4.36 1.22
C ILE A 29 -8.84 -4.47 1.87
N ALA A 30 -8.79 -4.66 3.19
CA ALA A 30 -7.53 -4.82 3.91
C ALA A 30 -6.79 -6.10 3.49
N SER A 31 -7.49 -7.18 3.13
CA SER A 31 -6.85 -8.40 2.59
C SER A 31 -6.28 -8.20 1.18
N GLU A 32 -6.97 -7.42 0.34
CA GLU A 32 -6.52 -7.12 -1.02
C GLU A 32 -5.27 -6.21 -0.99
N ALA A 33 -5.27 -5.19 -0.12
CA ALA A 33 -4.11 -4.32 0.10
C ALA A 33 -2.86 -5.11 0.58
N ARG A 34 -3.04 -6.09 1.47
CA ARG A 34 -1.95 -7.00 1.88
C ARG A 34 -1.46 -7.86 0.72
N ALA A 35 -2.39 -8.43 -0.05
CA ALA A 35 -2.04 -9.28 -1.19
C ALA A 35 -1.24 -8.52 -2.25
N GLU A 36 -1.56 -7.25 -2.49
CA GLU A 36 -0.82 -6.39 -3.41
C GLU A 36 0.63 -6.16 -2.95
N VAL A 37 0.82 -5.83 -1.67
CA VAL A 37 2.17 -5.66 -1.09
C VAL A 37 2.93 -6.98 -1.04
N ALA A 38 2.27 -8.10 -0.77
CA ALA A 38 2.87 -9.42 -0.82
C ALA A 38 3.35 -9.78 -2.23
N GLY A 39 2.56 -9.49 -3.28
CA GLY A 39 2.98 -9.70 -4.67
C GLY A 39 4.22 -8.90 -5.02
N MET A 40 4.24 -7.62 -4.63
CA MET A 40 5.39 -6.74 -4.79
C MET A 40 6.65 -7.24 -4.04
N ALA A 41 6.48 -7.84 -2.86
CA ALA A 41 7.57 -8.42 -2.10
C ALA A 41 8.23 -9.61 -2.82
N GLN A 42 7.41 -10.46 -3.47
CA GLN A 42 7.91 -11.60 -4.25
C GLN A 42 8.74 -11.14 -5.45
N GLU A 43 8.32 -10.09 -6.14
CA GLU A 43 9.14 -9.47 -7.20
C GLU A 43 10.47 -8.96 -6.66
N GLY A 44 10.43 -8.33 -5.48
CA GLY A 44 11.62 -7.82 -4.82
C GLY A 44 12.65 -8.90 -4.46
N ALA A 45 12.23 -10.15 -4.28
CA ALA A 45 13.13 -11.28 -4.02
C ALA A 45 14.13 -11.52 -5.16
N GLN A 46 13.75 -11.16 -6.40
CA GLN A 46 14.54 -11.40 -7.61
C GLN A 46 15.27 -10.15 -8.10
N ALA A 47 15.09 -9.01 -7.44
CA ALA A 47 15.67 -7.77 -7.87
C ALA A 47 17.19 -7.73 -7.56
N LYS A 48 18.00 -7.49 -8.59
CA LYS A 48 19.47 -7.35 -8.47
C LYS A 48 19.88 -6.29 -7.45
N ASP A 49 19.18 -5.16 -7.44
CA ASP A 49 19.35 -4.08 -6.46
C ASP A 49 17.96 -3.53 -6.09
N LEU A 50 17.29 -4.24 -5.20
CA LEU A 50 15.94 -3.88 -4.74
C LEU A 50 15.90 -2.47 -4.13
N ARG A 51 16.92 -2.09 -3.35
CA ARG A 51 16.92 -0.79 -2.68
C ARG A 51 16.92 0.35 -3.70
N ARG A 52 17.78 0.27 -4.72
CA ARG A 52 17.79 1.27 -5.80
C ARG A 52 16.49 1.26 -6.58
N ALA A 53 16.05 0.09 -7.04
CA ALA A 53 14.83 -0.04 -7.85
C ALA A 53 13.58 0.48 -7.13
N GLY A 54 13.46 0.20 -5.83
CA GLY A 54 12.35 0.69 -5.00
C GLY A 54 12.39 2.19 -4.77
N LEU A 55 13.57 2.78 -4.56
CA LEU A 55 13.68 4.24 -4.49
C LEU A 55 13.33 4.90 -5.83
N ASP A 56 13.76 4.31 -6.96
CA ASP A 56 13.37 4.78 -8.29
C ASP A 56 11.84 4.67 -8.50
N ALA A 57 11.20 3.61 -7.99
CA ALA A 57 9.75 3.44 -8.03
C ALA A 57 8.99 4.50 -7.22
N VAL A 58 9.54 4.90 -6.07
CA VAL A 58 9.03 6.03 -5.29
C VAL A 58 9.17 7.33 -6.09
N LEU A 59 10.36 7.61 -6.61
CA LEU A 59 10.66 8.84 -7.35
C LEU A 59 9.72 9.05 -8.55
N ARG A 60 9.41 8.00 -9.30
CA ARG A 60 8.49 8.05 -10.46
C ARG A 60 7.07 8.55 -10.13
N GLN A 61 6.66 8.51 -8.87
CA GLN A 61 5.32 8.92 -8.45
C GLN A 61 5.25 10.32 -7.84
N LEU A 62 6.40 10.96 -7.58
CA LEU A 62 6.47 12.29 -6.97
C LEU A 62 6.23 13.40 -8.00
N LYS A 63 5.69 14.53 -7.54
CA LYS A 63 5.49 15.72 -8.40
C LYS A 63 6.80 16.40 -8.78
N ASP A 64 7.76 16.42 -7.85
CA ASP A 64 9.13 16.93 -8.05
C ASP A 64 10.12 15.87 -7.53
N PRO A 65 10.50 14.89 -8.36
CA PRO A 65 11.39 13.80 -7.95
C PRO A 65 12.77 14.29 -7.48
N ASP A 66 13.31 15.33 -8.10
CA ASP A 66 14.63 15.88 -7.76
C ASP A 66 14.66 16.55 -6.37
N SER A 67 13.49 16.90 -5.83
CA SER A 67 13.36 17.45 -4.48
C SER A 67 13.32 16.41 -3.36
N ALA A 68 13.27 15.11 -3.71
CA ALA A 68 12.98 14.04 -2.78
C ALA A 68 14.03 13.95 -1.66
N LYS A 69 13.54 13.89 -0.44
CA LYS A 69 14.32 13.62 0.77
C LYS A 69 13.84 12.31 1.35
N PHE A 70 14.73 11.33 1.41
CA PHE A 70 14.45 10.02 1.99
C PHE A 70 15.02 9.93 3.40
N ARG A 71 14.32 9.22 4.28
CA ARG A 71 14.81 8.80 5.60
C ARG A 71 14.29 7.42 5.97
N ASP A 72 14.94 6.80 6.95
CA ASP A 72 14.54 5.50 7.52
C ASP A 72 14.35 4.38 6.47
N VAL A 73 15.15 4.44 5.39
CA VAL A 73 15.09 3.50 4.27
C VAL A 73 15.72 2.17 4.66
N ARG A 74 14.93 1.11 4.64
CA ARG A 74 15.31 -0.25 5.06
C ARG A 74 14.83 -1.28 4.05
N LEU A 75 15.61 -2.34 3.85
CA LEU A 75 15.14 -3.56 3.23
C LEU A 75 14.50 -4.44 4.30
N VAL A 76 13.29 -4.91 4.04
CA VAL A 76 12.50 -5.71 5.00
C VAL A 76 12.05 -6.99 4.33
N ASP A 77 12.23 -8.12 5.02
CA ASP A 77 11.70 -9.41 4.60
C ASP A 77 10.20 -9.44 4.88
N HIS A 78 9.40 -9.79 3.86
CA HIS A 78 7.95 -9.78 4.00
C HIS A 78 7.46 -11.12 4.61
N PRO A 79 6.44 -11.12 5.50
CA PRO A 79 5.93 -12.35 6.12
C PRO A 79 5.44 -13.40 5.12
N ALA A 80 4.89 -12.95 3.98
CA ALA A 80 4.47 -13.83 2.88
C ALA A 80 5.64 -14.34 2.00
N GLY A 81 6.88 -13.97 2.32
CA GLY A 81 8.09 -14.23 1.52
C GLY A 81 8.49 -13.06 0.63
N GLY A 82 9.75 -13.06 0.20
CA GLY A 82 10.35 -11.97 -0.58
C GLY A 82 10.74 -10.76 0.26
N ARG A 83 11.02 -9.63 -0.40
CA ARG A 83 11.55 -8.42 0.25
C ARG A 83 10.94 -7.15 -0.33
N VAL A 84 10.81 -6.13 0.51
CA VAL A 84 10.39 -4.78 0.12
C VAL A 84 11.36 -3.73 0.63
N VAL A 85 11.28 -2.52 0.08
CA VAL A 85 11.90 -1.31 0.62
C VAL A 85 10.86 -0.53 1.40
N CYS A 86 11.10 -0.35 2.70
CA CYS A 86 10.30 0.52 3.56
C CYS A 86 11.07 1.81 3.82
N GLY A 87 10.37 2.93 4.01
CA GLY A 87 11.00 4.18 4.45
C GLY A 87 10.02 5.33 4.45
N GLU A 88 10.56 6.55 4.50
CA GLU A 88 9.77 7.76 4.39
C GLU A 88 10.35 8.70 3.34
N VAL A 89 9.48 9.42 2.64
CA VAL A 89 9.87 10.42 1.65
C VAL A 89 9.13 11.73 1.89
N ASN A 90 9.82 12.84 1.68
CA ASN A 90 9.24 14.17 1.58
C ASN A 90 9.70 14.83 0.28
N ALA A 91 8.78 15.41 -0.47
CA ALA A 91 9.05 16.06 -1.74
C ALA A 91 8.16 17.30 -1.90
N ARG A 92 8.57 18.21 -2.79
CA ARG A 92 7.76 19.37 -3.13
C ARG A 92 6.53 18.95 -3.91
N ASN A 93 5.40 19.59 -3.58
CA ASN A 93 4.17 19.49 -4.35
C ASN A 93 4.18 20.46 -5.55
N SER A 94 3.08 20.51 -6.31
CA SER A 94 2.95 21.40 -7.46
C SER A 94 3.04 22.91 -7.15
N TYR A 95 2.95 23.30 -5.88
CA TYR A 95 3.11 24.68 -5.41
C TYR A 95 4.54 24.98 -4.91
N GLY A 96 5.46 24.02 -5.04
CA GLY A 96 6.87 24.18 -4.63
C GLY A 96 7.13 24.00 -3.13
N GLY A 97 6.11 23.60 -2.34
CA GLY A 97 6.24 23.42 -0.89
C GLY A 97 6.39 21.95 -0.47
N TYR A 98 7.18 21.70 0.57
CA TYR A 98 7.22 20.40 1.26
C TYR A 98 6.01 20.25 2.18
N VAL A 99 5.34 19.10 2.15
CA VAL A 99 4.12 18.84 2.96
C VAL A 99 4.35 17.90 4.14
N GLY A 100 5.60 17.43 4.31
CA GLY A 100 5.99 16.53 5.38
C GLY A 100 6.36 15.15 4.85
N PHE A 101 7.01 14.35 5.71
CA PHE A 101 7.36 12.98 5.36
C PHE A 101 6.12 12.10 5.35
N ALA A 102 6.04 11.24 4.33
CA ALA A 102 5.06 10.18 4.18
C ALA A 102 5.78 8.84 4.08
N ARG A 103 5.28 7.83 4.82
CA ARG A 103 5.79 6.46 4.74
C ARG A 103 5.52 5.86 3.37
N PHE A 104 6.39 4.95 2.94
CA PHE A 104 6.19 4.16 1.73
C PHE A 104 6.63 2.70 1.93
N VAL A 105 6.06 1.85 1.09
CA VAL A 105 6.53 0.48 0.82
C VAL A 105 6.75 0.35 -0.69
N ALA A 106 7.89 -0.20 -1.12
CA ALA A 106 8.24 -0.29 -2.53
C ALA A 106 8.87 -1.63 -2.89
N GLY A 107 8.53 -2.12 -4.08
CA GLY A 107 9.20 -3.21 -4.77
C GLY A 107 10.04 -2.68 -5.93
N PRO A 108 10.48 -3.53 -6.86
CA PRO A 108 11.34 -3.08 -7.95
C PRO A 108 10.64 -2.13 -8.93
N SER A 109 9.32 -2.27 -9.10
CA SER A 109 8.56 -1.59 -10.15
C SER A 109 7.59 -0.53 -9.62
N LEU A 110 6.99 -0.78 -8.46
CA LEU A 110 5.93 0.04 -7.87
C LEU A 110 6.26 0.41 -6.42
N ALA A 111 5.59 1.46 -5.95
CA ALA A 111 5.61 1.90 -4.56
C ALA A 111 4.20 2.31 -4.13
N PHE A 112 3.88 2.10 -2.86
CA PHE A 112 2.67 2.59 -2.22
C PHE A 112 3.06 3.55 -1.12
N PHE A 113 2.36 4.69 -1.05
CA PHE A 113 2.52 5.65 0.03
C PHE A 113 1.44 5.43 1.06
N GLU A 114 1.73 5.79 2.32
CA GLU A 114 0.69 5.89 3.33
C GLU A 114 -0.44 6.80 2.87
N VAL A 115 -1.67 6.39 3.16
CA VAL A 115 -2.85 7.19 2.97
C VAL A 115 -3.27 7.74 4.32
N ARG A 116 -3.45 9.06 4.43
CA ARG A 116 -3.98 9.71 5.62
C ARG A 116 -5.46 10.02 5.45
N LYS A 117 -6.30 9.59 6.39
CA LYS A 117 -7.76 9.84 6.37
C LYS A 117 -8.24 10.35 7.73
N ALA A 118 -9.33 11.12 7.73
CA ALA A 118 -9.97 11.57 8.97
C ALA A 118 -10.55 10.38 9.76
N ASP A 119 -11.10 9.39 9.05
CA ASP A 119 -11.57 8.15 9.65
C ASP A 119 -10.39 7.18 9.85
N ARG A 120 -10.10 6.90 11.12
CA ARG A 120 -9.02 6.00 11.56
C ARG A 120 -9.21 4.56 11.09
N GLN A 121 -10.45 4.09 10.96
CA GLN A 121 -10.73 2.74 10.46
C GLN A 121 -10.40 2.66 8.97
N GLN A 122 -10.79 3.67 8.20
CA GLN A 122 -10.44 3.75 6.78
C GLN A 122 -8.93 3.86 6.57
N GLU A 123 -8.25 4.69 7.35
CA GLU A 123 -6.79 4.82 7.33
C GLU A 123 -6.10 3.47 7.54
N LYS A 124 -6.48 2.74 8.59
CA LYS A 124 -5.93 1.40 8.89
C LYS A 124 -6.18 0.39 7.77
N VAL A 125 -7.38 0.40 7.18
CA VAL A 125 -7.74 -0.54 6.11
C VAL A 125 -6.90 -0.28 4.86
N LEU A 126 -6.72 0.99 4.50
CA LEU A 126 -5.95 1.39 3.30
C LEU A 126 -4.45 1.17 3.48
N ASN A 127 -3.93 1.32 4.71
CA ASN A 127 -2.53 1.11 5.02
C ASN A 127 -2.20 -0.33 5.43
N ALA A 128 -3.16 -1.26 5.42
CA ALA A 128 -2.99 -2.61 5.97
C ALA A 128 -1.77 -3.37 5.39
N GLY A 129 -1.55 -3.29 4.08
CA GLY A 129 -0.37 -3.91 3.44
C GLY A 129 0.94 -3.21 3.80
N LEU A 130 0.94 -1.88 3.86
CA LEU A 130 2.10 -1.09 4.28
C LEU A 130 2.45 -1.39 5.75
N ASP A 131 1.47 -1.47 6.63
CA ASP A 131 1.67 -1.73 8.05
C ASP A 131 2.12 -3.17 8.32
N GLU A 132 1.60 -4.15 7.58
CA GLU A 132 2.06 -5.54 7.65
C GLU A 132 3.53 -5.67 7.23
N ALA A 133 3.91 -5.00 6.13
CA ALA A 133 5.25 -5.09 5.58
C ALA A 133 6.29 -4.27 6.36
N CYS A 134 5.91 -3.07 6.79
CA CYS A 134 6.85 -2.07 7.30
C CYS A 134 6.71 -1.75 8.79
N GLY A 135 5.76 -2.41 9.48
CA GLY A 135 5.35 -2.12 10.85
C GLY A 135 4.26 -1.03 10.90
N ALA A 136 3.53 -0.90 12.00
CA ALA A 136 2.59 0.21 12.17
C ALA A 136 3.34 1.53 12.47
N GLY A 137 2.77 2.65 12.01
CA GLY A 137 3.25 4.02 12.29
C GLY A 137 2.62 4.63 13.54
#